data_AF-A0A060BU57-F1
#
_entry.id   AF-A0A060BU57-F1
#
_cell.length_a   1.000
_cell.length_b   1.000
_cell.length_c   1.000
_cell.angle_alpha   90.00
_cell.angle_beta   90.00
_cell.angle_gamma   90.00
#
_symmetry.space_group_name_H-M   'P 1'
#
loop_
_entity.id
_entity.type
_entity.pdbx_description
1 polymer ?
#
loop_
_entity_poly.entity_id
_entity_poly.type
_entity_poly.pdbx_seq_one_letter_code
_entity_poly.pdbx_strand_id
1 'polypeptide(L)'
;TAPVRDNAFNRMIYRRAAAVVALSAAIAQVVQPLTRAAVVRIPSALAHLPHDDAVVARLRATFGDGFFVGHVAALVDQHKGQRVLLEAARLVAAQAPDMRFLFLGDGVDAAALAAESADMPQVCWLGFQANVGDYLSLLDVFAFPSREEG
;
A
#
# COMPACT_ATOMS: atom_id res chain seq x y z
N THR A 1 -4.26 4.71 14.16
CA THR A 1 -5.67 4.62 13.71
C THR A 1 -6.40 5.91 14.08
N ALA A 2 -7.08 6.53 13.12
CA ALA A 2 -7.91 7.71 13.37
C ALA A 2 -9.12 7.37 14.28
N PRO A 3 -9.58 8.29 15.15
CA PRO A 3 -10.74 8.05 15.99
C PRO A 3 -12.02 7.91 15.16
N VAL A 4 -12.94 7.06 15.62
CA VAL A 4 -14.29 7.00 15.04
C VAL A 4 -14.95 8.36 15.22
N ARG A 5 -15.53 8.90 14.14
CA ARG A 5 -16.24 10.18 14.18
C ARG A 5 -17.33 10.15 15.25
N ASP A 6 -17.25 11.08 16.20
CA ASP A 6 -18.18 11.12 17.32
C ASP A 6 -19.50 11.80 16.91
N ASN A 7 -20.52 11.00 16.63
CA ASN A 7 -21.86 11.48 16.37
C ASN A 7 -22.92 10.51 16.92
N ALA A 8 -24.14 11.01 17.10
CA ALA A 8 -25.24 10.24 17.69
C ALA A 8 -25.54 8.95 16.93
N PHE A 9 -25.38 8.97 15.60
CA PHE A 9 -25.61 7.82 14.73
C PHE A 9 -24.59 6.70 14.97
N ASN A 10 -23.29 7.01 14.97
CA ASN A 10 -22.21 6.06 15.24
C ASN A 10 -22.33 5.49 16.66
N ARG A 11 -22.59 6.33 17.67
CA ARG A 11 -22.83 5.87 19.05
C ARG A 11 -23.98 4.88 19.13
N MET A 12 -25.07 5.12 18.39
CA MET A 12 -26.23 4.22 18.34
C MET A 12 -25.87 2.88 17.70
N ILE A 13 -25.15 2.89 16.57
CA ILE A 13 -24.70 1.66 15.89
C ILE A 13 -23.84 0.80 16.81
N TYR A 14 -22.74 1.34 17.36
CA TYR A 14 -21.81 0.56 18.17
C TYR A 14 -22.45 0.05 19.47
N ARG A 15 -23.36 0.82 20.08
CA ARG A 15 -24.09 0.39 21.29
C ARG A 15 -25.12 -0.70 21.05
N ARG A 16 -25.71 -0.75 19.85
CA ARG A 16 -26.79 -1.69 19.51
C ARG A 16 -26.34 -2.90 18.69
N ALA A 17 -25.11 -2.91 18.21
CA ALA A 17 -24.55 -4.05 17.49
C ALA A 17 -24.57 -5.31 18.36
N ALA A 18 -25.01 -6.43 17.79
CA ALA A 18 -24.99 -7.73 18.47
C ALA A 18 -23.56 -8.26 18.67
N ALA A 19 -22.66 -7.92 17.74
CA ALA A 19 -21.24 -8.21 17.82
C ALA A 19 -20.44 -7.07 17.19
N VAL A 20 -19.22 -6.86 17.68
CA VAL A 20 -18.29 -5.86 17.14
C VAL A 20 -16.96 -6.55 16.88
N VAL A 21 -16.44 -6.39 15.67
CA VAL A 21 -15.18 -7.00 15.22
C VAL A 21 -14.19 -5.90 14.85
N ALA A 22 -12.93 -6.08 15.25
CA ALA A 22 -11.83 -5.21 14.89
C ALA A 22 -10.75 -5.98 14.12
N LEU A 23 -10.15 -5.34 13.11
CA LEU A 23 -9.07 -5.94 12.30
C LEU A 23 -7.73 -5.95 13.06
N SER A 24 -7.50 -4.92 13.88
CA SER A 24 -6.24 -4.69 14.59
C SER A 24 -6.48 -4.42 16.08
N ALA A 25 -5.45 -4.57 16.91
CA ALA A 25 -5.51 -4.18 18.31
C ALA A 25 -5.75 -2.67 18.47
N ALA A 26 -5.19 -1.86 17.56
CA ALA A 26 -5.36 -0.41 17.54
C ALA A 26 -6.83 -0.02 17.27
N ILE A 27 -7.50 -0.64 16.29
CA ILE A 27 -8.95 -0.42 16.08
C ILE A 27 -9.74 -0.90 17.30
N ALA A 28 -9.40 -2.06 17.87
CA ALA A 28 -10.11 -2.60 19.02
C ALA A 28 -10.09 -1.60 20.21
N GLN A 29 -8.95 -0.97 20.48
CA GLN A 29 -8.81 0.05 21.51
C GLN A 29 -9.67 1.29 21.24
N VAL A 30 -9.76 1.74 19.98
CA VAL A 30 -10.60 2.89 19.59
C VAL A 30 -12.09 2.57 19.70
N VAL A 31 -12.50 1.35 19.36
CA VAL A 31 -13.92 0.96 19.26
C VAL A 31 -14.49 0.45 20.59
N GLN A 32 -13.68 -0.18 21.44
CA GLN A 32 -14.14 -0.77 22.71
C GLN A 32 -14.91 0.22 23.60
N PRO A 33 -14.52 1.50 23.75
CA PRO A 33 -15.29 2.46 24.55
C PRO A 33 -16.67 2.80 23.99
N LEU A 34 -16.94 2.48 22.71
CA LEU A 34 -18.20 2.81 22.01
C LEU A 34 -19.27 1.71 22.15
N THR A 35 -18.90 0.54 22.64
CA THR A 35 -19.80 -0.62 22.77
C THR A 35 -19.73 -1.26 24.16
N ARG A 36 -20.79 -1.97 24.54
CA ARG A 36 -20.79 -2.83 25.75
C ARG A 36 -20.43 -4.28 25.42
N ALA A 37 -20.47 -4.66 24.14
CA ALA A 37 -20.04 -5.97 23.70
C ALA A 37 -18.52 -6.08 23.77
N ALA A 38 -18.01 -7.30 23.94
CA ALA A 38 -16.60 -7.56 23.74
C ALA A 38 -16.25 -7.35 22.26
N VAL A 39 -15.21 -6.56 21.97
CA VAL A 39 -14.70 -6.42 20.61
C VAL A 39 -13.82 -7.62 20.28
N VAL A 40 -14.24 -8.43 19.32
CA VAL A 40 -13.49 -9.61 18.86
C VAL A 40 -12.49 -9.17 17.81
N ARG A 41 -11.24 -9.60 17.93
CA ARG A 41 -10.23 -9.32 16.91
C ARG A 41 -10.19 -10.44 15.87
N ILE A 42 -10.48 -10.11 14.63
CA ILE A 42 -10.31 -11.02 13.48
C ILE A 42 -9.39 -10.30 12.49
N PRO A 43 -8.10 -10.65 12.43
CA PRO A 43 -7.17 -10.00 11.50
C PRO A 43 -7.55 -10.32 10.06
N SER A 44 -7.19 -9.42 9.14
CA SER A 44 -7.32 -9.67 7.70
C SER A 44 -6.53 -10.92 7.32
N ALA A 45 -7.12 -11.76 6.48
CA ALA A 45 -6.42 -12.91 5.93
C ALA A 45 -5.39 -12.45 4.89
N LEU A 46 -4.21 -13.06 4.91
CA LEU A 46 -3.24 -12.94 3.83
C LEU A 46 -3.85 -13.60 2.58
N ALA A 47 -3.99 -12.84 1.49
CA ALA A 47 -4.29 -13.43 0.20
C ALA A 47 -3.01 -14.14 -0.28
N HIS A 48 -3.07 -15.46 -0.49
CA HIS A 48 -2.05 -16.17 -1.27
C HIS A 48 -2.18 -15.72 -2.73
N LEU A 49 -1.58 -14.57 -3.05
CA LEU A 49 -1.63 -14.01 -4.39
C LEU A 49 -0.83 -14.92 -5.33
N PRO A 50 -1.48 -15.58 -6.31
CA PRO A 50 -0.78 -16.43 -7.25
C PRO A 50 0.13 -15.57 -8.15
N HIS A 51 1.21 -16.17 -8.63
CA HIS A 51 2.02 -15.61 -9.70
C HIS A 51 2.20 -16.64 -10.81
N ASP A 52 2.50 -16.15 -12.01
CA ASP A 52 2.85 -16.93 -13.19
C ASP A 52 4.34 -16.74 -13.49
N ASP A 53 5.13 -17.81 -13.35
CA ASP A 53 6.57 -17.81 -13.58
C ASP A 53 6.96 -17.31 -14.98
N ALA A 54 6.14 -17.58 -16.00
CA ALA A 54 6.42 -17.11 -17.36
C ALA A 54 6.21 -15.59 -17.49
N VAL A 55 5.25 -15.03 -16.73
CA VAL A 55 5.06 -13.58 -16.63
C VAL A 55 6.22 -12.95 -15.87
N VAL A 56 6.61 -13.53 -14.73
CA VAL A 56 7.75 -13.05 -13.92
C VAL A 56 9.05 -13.05 -14.74
N ALA A 57 9.32 -14.12 -15.49
CA ALA A 57 10.50 -14.21 -16.36
C ALA A 57 10.49 -13.12 -17.45
N ARG A 58 9.33 -12.84 -18.05
CA ARG A 58 9.18 -11.75 -19.04
C ARG A 58 9.38 -10.37 -18.42
N LEU A 59 8.88 -10.15 -17.20
CA LEU A 59 9.10 -8.90 -16.47
C LEU A 59 10.59 -8.72 -16.15
N ARG A 60 11.28 -9.77 -15.69
CA ARG A 60 12.75 -9.75 -15.50
C ARG A 60 13.49 -9.42 -16.79
N ALA A 61 13.09 -10.00 -17.92
CA ALA A 61 13.70 -9.66 -19.21
C ALA A 61 13.44 -8.22 -19.66
N THR A 62 12.28 -7.65 -19.30
CA THR A 62 11.87 -6.29 -19.67
C THR A 62 12.61 -5.23 -18.85
N PHE A 63 12.69 -5.44 -17.53
CA PHE A 63 13.42 -4.52 -16.67
C PHE A 63 14.93 -4.78 -16.71
N GLY A 64 15.35 -6.01 -17.00
CA GLY A 64 16.75 -6.44 -16.86
C GLY A 64 17.08 -6.80 -15.42
N ASP A 65 18.34 -7.14 -15.17
CA ASP A 65 18.82 -7.40 -13.82
C ASP A 65 18.86 -6.09 -13.00
N GLY A 66 18.75 -6.21 -11.68
CA GLY A 66 18.73 -5.06 -10.77
C GLY A 66 18.05 -5.39 -9.45
N PHE A 67 17.99 -4.39 -8.57
CA PHE A 67 17.29 -4.48 -7.29
C PHE A 67 15.92 -3.81 -7.37
N PHE A 68 14.85 -4.53 -7.06
CA PHE A 68 13.48 -4.08 -7.26
C PHE A 68 12.80 -3.70 -5.95
N VAL A 69 12.50 -2.40 -5.82
CA VAL A 69 11.65 -1.86 -4.76
C VAL A 69 10.26 -1.64 -5.33
N GLY A 70 9.24 -2.26 -4.75
CA GLY A 70 7.86 -2.12 -5.24
C GLY A 70 6.91 -1.47 -4.24
N HIS A 71 5.97 -0.71 -4.79
CA HIS A 71 4.88 -0.09 -4.05
C HIS A 71 3.55 -0.39 -4.75
N VAL A 72 2.61 -0.98 -4.02
CA VAL A 72 1.27 -1.31 -4.53
C VAL A 72 0.23 -0.57 -3.69
N ALA A 73 -0.37 0.48 -4.23
CA ALA A 73 -1.45 1.23 -3.57
C ALA A 73 -2.19 2.14 -4.56
N ALA A 74 -3.33 2.67 -4.14
CA ALA A 74 -3.94 3.81 -4.83
C ALA A 74 -2.98 5.01 -4.84
N LEU A 75 -2.86 5.69 -5.99
CA LEU A 75 -1.98 6.84 -6.17
C LEU A 75 -2.64 8.12 -5.61
N VAL A 76 -2.67 8.18 -4.29
CA VAL A 76 -3.18 9.30 -3.49
C VAL A 76 -2.14 9.61 -2.41
N ASP A 77 -1.24 10.54 -2.71
CA ASP A 77 -0.01 10.76 -1.97
C ASP A 77 -0.26 11.10 -0.51
N GLN A 78 -1.26 11.93 -0.22
CA GLN A 78 -1.59 12.30 1.16
C GLN A 78 -1.78 11.07 2.08
N HIS A 79 -2.38 9.99 1.57
CA HIS A 79 -2.64 8.78 2.35
C HIS A 79 -1.56 7.71 2.19
N LYS A 80 -1.00 7.56 0.99
CA LYS A 80 -0.13 6.42 0.62
C LYS A 80 1.36 6.73 0.55
N GLY A 81 1.74 8.00 0.58
CA GLY A 81 3.11 8.45 0.80
C GLY A 81 4.08 8.22 -0.35
N GLN A 82 3.61 8.17 -1.59
CA GLN A 82 4.45 7.97 -2.77
C GLN A 82 5.64 8.94 -2.85
N ARG A 83 5.46 10.22 -2.48
CA ARG A 83 6.55 11.20 -2.49
C ARG A 83 7.69 10.86 -1.53
N VAL A 84 7.41 10.19 -0.41
CA VAL A 84 8.45 9.70 0.50
C VAL A 84 9.32 8.65 -0.19
N LEU A 85 8.69 7.77 -0.97
CA LEU A 85 9.42 6.75 -1.73
C LEU A 85 10.19 7.35 -2.92
N LEU A 86 9.64 8.38 -3.57
CA LEU A 86 10.36 9.15 -4.60
C LEU A 86 11.59 9.85 -4.01
N GLU A 87 11.48 10.45 -2.82
CA GLU A 87 12.62 11.05 -2.13
C GLU A 87 13.71 10.02 -1.84
N ALA A 88 13.33 8.84 -1.33
CA ALA A 88 14.26 7.73 -1.13
C ALA A 88 14.95 7.32 -2.44
N ALA A 89 14.19 7.22 -3.54
CA ALA A 89 14.72 6.90 -4.86
C ALA A 89 15.71 7.97 -5.38
N ARG A 90 15.51 9.26 -5.08
CA ARG A 90 16.47 10.33 -5.41
C ARG A 90 17.77 10.18 -4.62
N LEU A 91 17.68 9.89 -3.32
CA LEU A 91 18.85 9.77 -2.43
C LEU A 91 19.78 8.61 -2.81
N VAL A 92 19.21 7.49 -3.28
CA VAL A 92 19.99 6.30 -3.63
C VAL A 92 20.44 6.27 -5.09
N ALA A 93 19.91 7.16 -5.95
CA ALA A 93 20.13 7.15 -7.40
C ALA A 93 21.62 7.07 -7.81
N ALA A 94 22.47 7.86 -7.14
CA ALA A 94 23.90 7.92 -7.45
C ALA A 94 24.69 6.70 -6.92
N GLN A 95 24.18 6.03 -5.88
CA GLN A 95 24.87 4.92 -5.21
C GLN A 95 24.42 3.55 -5.72
N ALA A 96 23.18 3.46 -6.20
CA ALA A 96 22.56 2.23 -6.72
C ALA A 96 21.78 2.54 -8.01
N PRO A 97 22.47 2.86 -9.12
CA PRO A 97 21.83 3.23 -10.38
C PRO A 97 21.00 2.08 -11.00
N ASP A 98 21.30 0.83 -10.64
CA ASP A 98 20.57 -0.36 -11.11
C ASP A 98 19.34 -0.70 -10.26
N MET A 99 19.08 0.07 -9.20
CA MET A 99 17.88 -0.09 -8.39
C MET A 99 16.67 0.50 -9.12
N ARG A 100 15.55 -0.21 -9.15
CA ARG A 100 14.30 0.24 -9.78
C ARG A 100 13.17 0.33 -8.77
N PHE A 101 12.38 1.40 -8.88
CA PHE A 101 11.23 1.67 -8.04
C PHE A 101 9.96 1.48 -8.87
N LEU A 102 9.25 0.37 -8.64
CA LEU A 102 8.05 0.00 -9.36
C LEU A 102 6.81 0.48 -8.60
N PHE A 103 6.06 1.39 -9.18
CA PHE A 103 4.80 1.89 -8.63
C PHE A 103 3.62 1.26 -9.37
N LEU A 104 2.82 0.50 -8.63
CA LEU A 104 1.64 -0.19 -9.12
C LEU A 104 0.38 0.39 -8.48
N GLY A 105 -0.61 0.65 -9.32
CA GLY A 105 -1.89 1.23 -8.94
C GLY A 105 -2.24 2.44 -9.78
N ASP A 106 -3.37 3.05 -9.43
CA ASP A 106 -3.91 4.22 -10.11
C ASP A 106 -4.52 5.16 -9.06
N GLY A 107 -4.75 6.41 -9.42
CA GLY A 107 -5.31 7.42 -8.52
C GLY A 107 -5.18 8.84 -9.04
N VAL A 108 -5.82 9.76 -8.31
CA VAL A 108 -5.92 11.18 -8.69
C VAL A 108 -4.56 11.86 -8.83
N ASP A 109 -3.54 11.40 -8.09
CA ASP A 109 -2.20 12.01 -8.10
C ASP A 109 -1.27 11.39 -9.15
N ALA A 110 -1.70 10.38 -9.91
CA ALA A 110 -0.85 9.61 -10.83
C ALA A 110 -0.08 10.51 -11.81
N ALA A 111 -0.78 11.45 -12.46
CA ALA A 111 -0.19 12.35 -13.44
C ALA A 111 0.82 13.32 -12.81
N ALA A 112 0.50 13.86 -11.62
CA ALA A 112 1.39 14.78 -10.91
C ALA A 112 2.67 14.07 -10.44
N LEU A 113 2.52 12.88 -9.84
CA LEU A 113 3.65 12.07 -9.38
C LEU A 113 4.56 11.64 -10.54
N ALA A 114 3.99 11.26 -11.68
CA ALA A 114 4.76 10.92 -12.88
C ALA A 114 5.52 12.12 -13.44
N ALA A 115 4.93 13.31 -13.44
CA ALA A 115 5.61 14.54 -13.86
C ALA A 115 6.74 14.94 -12.90
N GLU A 116 6.52 14.82 -11.59
CA GLU A 116 7.50 15.11 -10.53
C GLU A 116 8.72 14.18 -10.56
N SER A 117 8.59 12.99 -11.13
CA SER A 117 9.66 12.00 -11.22
C SER A 117 10.18 11.80 -12.66
N ALA A 118 9.85 12.69 -13.60
CA ALA A 118 10.23 12.52 -15.00
C ALA A 118 11.76 12.54 -15.23
N ASP A 119 12.51 13.15 -14.31
CA ASP A 119 13.98 13.19 -14.29
C ASP A 119 14.61 11.93 -13.66
N MET A 120 13.81 10.98 -13.19
CA MET A 120 14.25 9.81 -12.42
C MET A 120 14.08 8.51 -13.23
N PRO A 121 15.08 8.09 -14.03
CA PRO A 121 14.97 6.91 -14.89
C PRO A 121 14.75 5.59 -14.13
N GLN A 122 15.10 5.56 -12.84
CA GLN A 122 14.85 4.41 -11.96
C GLN A 122 13.39 4.26 -11.50
N VAL A 123 12.53 5.26 -11.72
CA VAL A 123 11.12 5.23 -11.31
C VAL A 123 10.27 4.72 -12.47
N CYS A 124 9.50 3.66 -12.21
CA CYS A 124 8.61 3.05 -13.19
C CYS A 124 7.17 3.10 -12.70
N TRP A 125 6.33 3.90 -13.38
CA TRP A 125 4.89 3.94 -13.17
C TRP A 125 4.20 2.88 -14.03
N LEU A 126 3.74 1.80 -13.40
CA LEU A 126 3.18 0.63 -14.11
C LEU A 126 1.65 0.66 -14.20
N GLY A 127 1.01 1.66 -13.59
CA GLY A 127 -0.44 1.76 -13.54
C GLY A 127 -1.09 0.61 -12.76
N PHE A 128 -2.39 0.45 -12.94
CA PHE A 128 -3.13 -0.67 -12.35
C PHE A 128 -2.75 -2.00 -13.01
N GLN A 129 -2.46 -3.01 -12.19
CA GLN A 129 -2.13 -4.36 -12.63
C GLN A 129 -3.15 -5.34 -12.09
N ALA A 130 -3.77 -6.13 -12.99
CA ALA A 130 -4.82 -7.08 -12.61
C ALA A 130 -4.29 -8.21 -11.72
N ASN A 131 -3.06 -8.69 -11.99
CA ASN A 131 -2.37 -9.65 -11.14
C ASN A 131 -1.12 -9.01 -10.52
N VAL A 132 -1.26 -8.47 -9.31
CA VAL A 132 -0.11 -7.89 -8.57
C VAL A 132 0.85 -8.97 -8.06
N GLY A 133 0.43 -10.24 -7.98
CA GLY A 133 1.27 -11.34 -7.50
C GLY A 133 2.52 -11.56 -8.36
N ASP A 134 2.41 -11.36 -9.68
CA ASP A 134 3.54 -11.44 -10.61
C ASP A 134 4.62 -10.41 -10.28
N TYR A 135 4.20 -9.18 -10.00
CA TYR A 135 5.11 -8.10 -9.66
C TYR A 135 5.66 -8.24 -8.26
N LEU A 136 4.85 -8.66 -7.28
CA LEU A 136 5.33 -8.92 -5.92
C LEU A 136 6.42 -10.00 -5.89
N SER A 137 6.31 -11.02 -6.75
CA SER A 137 7.30 -12.11 -6.86
C SER A 137 8.60 -11.66 -7.55
N LEU A 138 8.57 -10.53 -8.24
CA LEU A 138 9.76 -9.89 -8.82
C LEU A 138 10.56 -9.10 -7.77
N LEU A 139 9.89 -8.52 -6.76
CA LEU A 139 10.49 -7.55 -5.84
C LEU A 139 11.51 -8.18 -4.90
N ASP A 140 12.57 -7.43 -4.62
CA ASP A 140 13.46 -7.70 -3.50
C ASP A 140 12.93 -7.05 -2.21
N VAL A 141 12.28 -5.88 -2.33
CA VAL A 141 11.70 -5.13 -1.21
C VAL A 141 10.33 -4.58 -1.57
N PHE A 142 9.37 -4.73 -0.67
CA PHE A 142 8.10 -4.01 -0.71
C PHE A 142 8.16 -2.79 0.20
N ALA A 143 7.87 -1.60 -0.35
CA ALA A 143 7.88 -0.34 0.37
C ALA A 143 6.46 0.24 0.50
N PHE A 144 6.05 0.51 1.74
CA PHE A 144 4.70 0.96 2.07
C PHE A 144 4.72 2.17 3.03
N PRO A 145 5.01 3.39 2.53
CA PRO A 145 5.11 4.61 3.34
C PRO A 145 3.72 5.22 3.69
N SER A 146 2.70 4.38 3.87
CA SER A 146 1.32 4.82 4.11
C SER A 146 1.20 5.62 5.42
N ARG A 147 0.56 6.79 5.37
CA ARG A 147 0.33 7.64 6.56
C ARG A 147 -0.93 7.27 7.32
N GLU A 148 -1.82 6.55 6.65
CA GLU A 148 -3.06 6.06 7.22
C GLU A 148 -3.10 4.54 7.15
N GLU A 149 -3.25 3.92 8.32
CA GLU A 149 -3.49 2.49 8.49
C GLU A 149 -4.67 2.28 9.45
N GLY A 150 -5.55 1.34 9.07
CA GLY A 150 -6.69 0.88 9.85
C GLY A 150 -6.34 -0.36 10.65
#